data_AF-A0A8J6LFM6-F1
#
_entry.id   AF-A0A8J6LFM6-F1
#
_cell.length_a   1.000
_cell.length_b   1.000
_cell.length_c   1.000
_cell.angle_alpha   90.00
_cell.angle_beta   90.00
_cell.angle_gamma   90.00
#
_symmetry.space_group_name_H-M   'P 1'
#
loop_
_entity.id
_entity.type
_entity.pdbx_description
1 polymer ?
#
loop_
_entity_poly.entity_id
_entity_poly.type
_entity_poly.pdbx_seq_one_letter_code
_entity_poly.pdbx_strand_id
1 'polypeptide(L)'
;MESYKLLTLWSWLPVRITMYQPILLYTTEEHGCSLTTFYVRVEHHEPTLLMIKTCNNEVFGAYCSSRWGERNQKDDRGNRQAYFGTGETFLFSLYPDRAKYQWVGIEGDKVGHGAELFMAADSKMITIGGGEGQAIWMDENIRFGKTDRCQTFNNPPLCPSGDFEIRVLEVYGFATDQLS
;
A
#
# COMPACT_ATOMS: atom_id res chain seq x y z
N MET A 1 -16.05 -1.13 17.37
CA MET A 1 -14.87 -0.25 17.23
C MET A 1 -14.12 -0.53 15.92
N GLU A 2 -13.98 -1.79 15.49
CA GLU A 2 -13.42 -2.12 14.17
C GLU A 2 -14.32 -1.70 12.99
N SER A 3 -15.65 -1.83 13.14
CA SER A 3 -16.60 -1.47 12.07
C SER A 3 -16.53 0.00 11.63
N TYR A 4 -16.28 0.94 12.55
CA TYR A 4 -16.14 2.37 12.22
C TYR A 4 -14.85 2.71 11.47
N LYS A 5 -13.77 1.95 11.72
CA LYS A 5 -12.48 2.11 11.01
C LYS A 5 -12.62 1.68 9.54
N LEU A 6 -13.28 0.55 9.31
CA LEU A 6 -13.60 0.07 7.96
C LEU A 6 -14.54 1.02 7.22
N LEU A 7 -15.59 1.54 7.86
CA LEU A 7 -16.48 2.55 7.25
C LEU A 7 -15.74 3.84 6.85
N THR A 8 -14.77 4.28 7.67
CA THR A 8 -13.95 5.46 7.34
C THR A 8 -13.11 5.19 6.09
N LEU A 9 -12.42 4.05 6.03
CA LEU A 9 -11.63 3.64 4.87
C LEU A 9 -12.47 3.51 3.60
N TRP A 10 -13.68 2.94 3.70
CA TRP A 10 -14.61 2.80 2.57
C TRP A 10 -14.94 4.12 1.90
N SER A 11 -15.12 5.19 2.69
CA SER A 11 -15.39 6.54 2.16
C SER A 11 -14.20 7.15 1.41
N TRP A 12 -12.99 6.59 1.56
CA TRP A 12 -11.77 7.08 0.91
C TRP A 12 -11.42 6.34 -0.38
N LEU A 13 -11.98 5.16 -0.62
CA LEU A 13 -11.75 4.41 -1.85
C LEU A 13 -12.33 5.15 -3.07
N PRO A 14 -11.79 4.92 -4.28
CA PRO A 14 -12.44 5.42 -5.49
C PRO A 14 -13.88 4.92 -5.57
N VAL A 15 -14.83 5.80 -5.95
CA VAL A 15 -16.28 5.51 -5.93
C VAL A 15 -16.64 4.20 -6.62
N ARG A 16 -15.97 3.87 -7.74
CA ARG A 16 -16.23 2.60 -8.45
C ARG A 16 -15.91 1.36 -7.60
N ILE A 17 -14.91 1.46 -6.72
CA ILE A 17 -14.46 0.35 -5.86
C ILE A 17 -15.46 0.11 -4.72
N THR A 18 -16.24 1.11 -4.30
CA THR A 18 -17.28 0.96 -3.28
C THR A 18 -18.45 0.09 -3.71
N MET A 19 -18.48 -0.34 -4.97
CA MET A 19 -19.48 -1.26 -5.52
C MET A 19 -19.06 -2.73 -5.43
N TYR A 20 -17.83 -3.02 -4.98
CA TYR A 20 -17.25 -4.36 -4.91
C TYR A 20 -17.16 -4.84 -3.45
N GLN A 21 -17.18 -6.15 -3.23
CA GLN A 21 -16.94 -6.72 -1.91
C GLN A 21 -15.42 -6.86 -1.65
N PRO A 22 -14.96 -6.52 -0.43
CA PRO A 22 -13.57 -6.73 -0.05
C PRO A 22 -13.35 -8.22 0.22
N ILE A 23 -12.29 -8.79 -0.35
CA ILE A 23 -11.88 -10.18 -0.11
C ILE A 23 -10.51 -10.21 0.55
N LEU A 24 -10.36 -10.93 1.66
CA LEU A 24 -9.07 -11.09 2.31
C LEU A 24 -8.18 -12.00 1.44
N LEU A 25 -7.14 -11.44 0.83
CA LEU A 25 -6.20 -12.17 -0.02
C LEU A 25 -5.05 -12.76 0.80
N TYR A 26 -4.55 -11.98 1.75
CA TYR A 26 -3.38 -12.32 2.56
C TYR A 26 -3.51 -11.74 3.96
N THR A 27 -3.11 -12.52 4.95
CA THR A 27 -2.91 -12.09 6.33
C THR A 27 -1.72 -12.84 6.91
N THR A 28 -0.85 -12.15 7.64
CA THR A 28 0.31 -12.78 8.32
C THR A 28 -0.11 -13.74 9.43
N GLU A 29 -1.34 -13.65 9.93
CA GLU A 29 -1.84 -14.56 10.97
C GLU A 29 -2.14 -15.97 10.44
N GLU A 30 -2.41 -16.12 9.14
CA GLU A 30 -2.81 -17.40 8.55
C GLU A 30 -1.89 -17.88 7.42
N HIS A 31 -1.30 -16.95 6.66
CA HIS A 31 -0.65 -17.24 5.39
C HIS A 31 0.89 -17.22 5.44
N GLY A 32 1.45 -17.14 6.66
CA GLY A 32 2.89 -16.98 6.90
C GLY A 32 3.36 -15.52 6.75
N CYS A 33 4.61 -15.24 7.11
CA CYS A 33 5.20 -13.89 7.14
C CYS A 33 6.40 -13.80 6.19
N SER A 34 6.17 -13.82 4.88
CA SER A 34 7.25 -13.62 3.90
C SER A 34 6.75 -12.96 2.63
N LEU A 35 7.61 -12.18 1.97
CA LEU A 35 7.28 -11.61 0.65
C LEU A 35 6.99 -12.69 -0.39
N THR A 36 7.61 -13.86 -0.28
CA THR A 36 7.30 -15.01 -1.15
C THR A 36 5.83 -15.42 -1.03
N THR A 37 5.35 -15.67 0.19
CA THR A 37 3.94 -16.05 0.43
C THR A 37 2.98 -14.91 0.09
N PHE A 38 3.39 -13.66 0.30
CA PHE A 38 2.64 -12.49 -0.13
C PHE A 38 2.43 -12.47 -1.65
N TYR A 39 3.51 -12.59 -2.44
CA TYR A 39 3.40 -12.52 -3.90
C TYR A 39 2.55 -13.65 -4.47
N VAL A 40 2.70 -14.88 -3.98
CA VAL A 40 1.90 -16.03 -4.44
C VAL A 40 0.39 -15.77 -4.33
N ARG A 41 -0.04 -15.00 -3.32
CA ARG A 41 -1.48 -14.76 -3.08
C ARG A 41 -2.00 -13.47 -3.69
N VAL A 42 -1.16 -12.43 -3.78
CA VAL A 42 -1.62 -11.06 -4.05
C VAL A 42 -1.25 -10.58 -5.45
N GLU A 43 -0.21 -11.14 -6.11
CA GLU A 43 0.43 -10.46 -7.24
C GLU A 43 -0.40 -10.29 -8.52
N HIS A 44 -1.53 -11.00 -8.63
CA HIS A 44 -2.45 -10.91 -9.77
C HIS A 44 -3.71 -10.06 -9.48
N HIS A 45 -3.86 -9.55 -8.26
CA HIS A 45 -5.01 -8.74 -7.87
C HIS A 45 -4.73 -7.24 -8.02
N GLU A 46 -5.71 -6.51 -8.56
CA GLU A 46 -5.74 -5.05 -8.58
C GLU A 46 -7.18 -4.52 -8.57
N PRO A 47 -7.44 -3.39 -7.89
CA PRO A 47 -6.56 -2.75 -6.91
C PRO A 47 -6.46 -3.60 -5.63
N THR A 48 -5.52 -3.26 -4.75
CA THR A 48 -5.42 -3.89 -3.42
C THR A 48 -5.40 -2.86 -2.30
N LEU A 49 -5.97 -3.21 -1.16
CA LEU A 49 -5.90 -2.42 0.08
C LEU A 49 -4.98 -3.14 1.05
N LEU A 50 -3.81 -2.54 1.32
CA LEU A 50 -2.81 -3.05 2.24
C LEU A 50 -2.96 -2.32 3.58
N MET A 51 -3.14 -3.06 4.67
CA MET A 51 -3.34 -2.53 6.02
C MET A 51 -2.33 -3.14 6.99
N ILE A 52 -1.62 -2.27 7.71
CA ILE A 52 -0.62 -2.62 8.70
C ILE A 52 -1.17 -2.24 10.07
N LYS A 53 -1.14 -3.21 10.99
CA LYS A 53 -1.30 -2.98 12.43
C LYS A 53 0.02 -3.32 13.09
N THR A 54 0.64 -2.33 13.72
CA THR A 54 1.93 -2.50 14.39
C THR A 54 1.77 -3.16 15.77
N CYS A 55 2.91 -3.57 16.35
CA CYS A 55 3.01 -3.95 17.76
C CYS A 55 2.72 -2.79 18.72
N ASN A 56 2.95 -1.55 18.30
CA ASN A 56 2.68 -0.32 19.07
C ASN A 56 1.25 0.23 18.87
N ASN A 57 0.39 -0.53 18.17
CA ASN A 57 -1.03 -0.27 17.91
C ASN A 57 -1.35 0.82 16.88
N GLU A 58 -0.36 1.41 16.22
CA GLU A 58 -0.62 2.22 15.02
C GLU A 58 -1.31 1.38 13.94
N VAL A 59 -2.19 2.04 13.19
CA VAL A 59 -2.91 1.44 12.07
C VAL A 59 -2.82 2.38 10.89
N PHE A 60 -2.15 1.95 9.83
CA PHE A 60 -1.94 2.70 8.60
C PHE A 60 -1.78 1.74 7.43
N GLY A 61 -1.68 2.27 6.22
CA GLY A 61 -1.53 1.44 5.05
C GLY A 61 -1.66 2.23 3.76
N ALA A 62 -1.98 1.52 2.68
CA ALA A 62 -2.12 2.09 1.36
C ALA A 62 -3.21 1.40 0.55
N TYR A 63 -3.91 2.19 -0.25
CA TYR A 63 -4.60 1.68 -1.43
C TYR A 63 -3.61 1.67 -2.59
N CYS A 64 -3.42 0.50 -3.19
CA CYS A 64 -2.44 0.22 -4.23
C CYS A 64 -3.17 0.03 -5.56
N SER A 65 -2.88 0.87 -6.54
CA SER A 65 -3.65 0.93 -7.80
C SER A 65 -3.41 -0.24 -8.73
N SER A 66 -2.20 -0.81 -8.71
CA SER A 66 -1.73 -1.79 -9.70
C SER A 66 -1.33 -3.10 -9.04
N ARG A 67 -1.44 -4.20 -9.78
CA ARG A 67 -1.06 -5.52 -9.30
C ARG A 67 0.45 -5.62 -9.00
N TRP A 68 0.80 -6.36 -7.96
CA TRP A 68 2.21 -6.49 -7.53
C TRP A 68 3.08 -7.28 -8.51
N GLY A 69 2.48 -8.01 -9.46
CA GLY A 69 3.20 -8.66 -10.57
C GLY A 69 3.97 -7.67 -11.45
N GLU A 70 3.53 -6.41 -11.49
CA GLU A 70 4.17 -5.37 -12.31
C GLU A 70 5.55 -4.97 -11.81
N ARG A 71 5.91 -5.35 -10.57
CA ARG A 71 7.26 -5.19 -10.02
C ARG A 71 8.37 -5.76 -10.90
N ASN A 72 8.05 -6.68 -11.80
CA ASN A 72 9.01 -7.33 -12.71
C ASN A 72 8.91 -6.82 -14.16
N GLN A 73 8.07 -5.82 -14.44
CA GLN A 73 7.98 -5.24 -15.78
C GLN A 73 9.30 -4.61 -16.20
N LYS A 74 9.59 -4.76 -17.49
CA LYS A 74 10.78 -4.21 -18.14
C LYS A 74 10.36 -3.16 -19.15
N ASP A 75 11.16 -2.11 -19.27
CA ASP A 75 11.03 -1.13 -20.35
C ASP A 75 11.43 -1.75 -21.71
N ASP A 76 11.27 -0.98 -22.79
CA ASP A 76 11.63 -1.39 -24.15
C ASP A 76 13.12 -1.71 -24.32
N ARG A 77 13.95 -1.29 -23.36
CA ARG A 77 15.40 -1.53 -23.34
C ARG A 77 15.76 -2.75 -22.47
N GLY A 78 14.77 -3.43 -21.89
CA GLY A 78 14.94 -4.60 -21.04
C GLY A 78 15.31 -4.29 -19.59
N ASN A 79 15.32 -3.02 -19.19
CA ASN A 79 15.60 -2.61 -17.81
C ASN A 79 14.35 -2.74 -16.96
N ARG A 80 14.50 -3.29 -15.76
CA ARG A 80 13.41 -3.38 -14.79
C ARG A 80 13.03 -1.97 -14.32
N GLN A 81 11.76 -1.62 -14.37
CA GLN A 81 11.28 -0.37 -13.80
C GLN A 81 11.34 -0.44 -12.28
N ALA A 82 11.95 0.57 -11.66
CA ALA A 82 12.12 0.60 -10.20
C ALA A 82 10.78 0.81 -9.49
N TYR A 83 9.96 1.73 -10.00
CA TYR A 83 8.63 2.05 -9.49
C TYR A 83 7.56 1.78 -10.55
N PHE A 84 6.37 1.44 -10.09
CA PHE A 84 5.15 1.20 -10.88
C PHE A 84 3.94 1.75 -10.11
N GLY A 85 2.74 1.61 -10.69
CA GLY A 85 1.51 2.14 -10.11
C GLY A 85 1.03 3.42 -10.79
N THR A 86 -0.11 3.95 -10.32
CA THR A 86 -0.74 5.15 -10.84
C THR A 86 -1.07 6.13 -9.71
N GLY A 87 -1.42 7.36 -10.08
CA GLY A 87 -1.86 8.42 -9.16
C GLY A 87 -3.14 8.13 -8.37
N GLU A 88 -3.82 7.00 -8.62
CA GLU A 88 -4.91 6.54 -7.76
C GLU A 88 -4.41 5.88 -6.47
N THR A 89 -3.13 5.50 -6.40
CA THR A 89 -2.50 5.04 -5.17
C THR A 89 -2.58 6.14 -4.11
N PHE A 90 -2.91 5.79 -2.87
CA PHE A 90 -2.90 6.74 -1.77
C PHE A 90 -2.52 6.03 -0.47
N LEU A 91 -1.95 6.79 0.46
CA LEU A 91 -1.67 6.32 1.82
C LEU A 91 -2.81 6.71 2.76
N PHE A 92 -2.94 5.97 3.85
CA PHE A 92 -3.84 6.35 4.93
C PHE A 92 -3.25 6.02 6.29
N SER A 93 -3.74 6.75 7.29
CA SER A 93 -3.56 6.45 8.72
C SER A 93 -4.94 6.44 9.39
N LEU A 94 -5.13 5.54 10.35
CA LEU A 94 -6.36 5.37 11.12
C LEU A 94 -6.14 5.54 12.63
N TYR A 95 -4.92 5.31 13.09
CA TYR A 95 -4.51 5.49 14.48
C TYR A 95 -2.99 5.73 14.54
N PRO A 96 -2.48 6.68 15.36
CA PRO A 96 -3.22 7.53 16.30
C PRO A 96 -4.08 8.59 15.62
N ASP A 97 -3.60 9.14 14.50
CA ASP A 97 -4.30 10.16 13.72
C ASP A 97 -4.96 9.55 12.48
N ARG A 98 -6.06 10.18 12.05
CA ARG A 98 -6.79 9.77 10.85
C ARG A 98 -6.50 10.75 9.72
N ALA A 99 -5.88 10.26 8.65
CA ALA A 99 -5.59 11.06 7.48
C ALA A 99 -5.52 10.20 6.22
N LYS A 100 -5.86 10.81 5.08
CA LYS A 100 -5.66 10.28 3.73
C LYS A 100 -4.63 11.16 3.04
N TYR A 101 -3.61 10.55 2.44
CA TYR A 101 -2.56 11.23 1.68
C TYR A 101 -2.62 10.79 0.23
N GLN A 102 -3.24 11.62 -0.60
CA GLN A 102 -3.37 11.39 -2.04
C GLN A 102 -2.08 11.80 -2.76
N TRP A 103 -1.92 11.32 -3.98
CA TRP A 103 -0.85 11.78 -4.85
C TRP A 103 -0.91 13.31 -5.01
N VAL A 104 0.25 13.97 -4.85
CA VAL A 104 0.36 15.43 -4.92
C VAL A 104 0.01 16.00 -6.30
N GLY A 105 0.06 15.19 -7.36
CA GLY A 105 -0.28 15.61 -8.73
C GLY A 105 -1.77 15.47 -9.10
N ILE A 106 -2.66 15.15 -8.15
CA ILE A 106 -4.08 14.91 -8.45
C ILE A 106 -4.80 16.12 -9.06
N GLU A 107 -4.35 17.34 -8.75
CA GLU A 107 -4.95 18.59 -9.22
C GLU A 107 -4.42 19.05 -10.60
N GLY A 108 -3.53 18.26 -11.23
CA GLY A 108 -3.09 18.50 -12.61
C GLY A 108 -1.89 19.44 -12.76
N ASP A 109 -1.26 19.84 -11.66
CA ASP A 109 0.01 20.57 -11.71
C ASP A 109 1.14 19.66 -12.23
N LYS A 110 2.08 20.24 -12.98
CA LYS A 110 3.32 19.54 -13.35
C LYS A 110 4.14 19.27 -12.10
N VAL A 111 4.16 18.02 -11.66
CA VAL A 111 5.01 17.56 -10.55
C VAL A 111 6.34 17.05 -11.08
N GLY A 112 7.40 17.15 -10.27
CA GLY A 112 8.69 16.57 -10.62
C GLY A 112 8.64 15.04 -10.61
N HIS A 113 9.54 14.38 -11.34
CA HIS A 113 9.57 12.92 -11.44
C HIS A 113 9.72 12.20 -10.08
N GLY A 114 10.35 12.85 -9.10
CA GLY A 114 10.44 12.35 -7.72
C GLY A 114 9.08 12.23 -7.00
N ALA A 115 8.04 12.88 -7.50
CA ALA A 115 6.68 12.83 -6.97
C ALA A 115 5.76 11.84 -7.71
N GLU A 116 6.31 11.00 -8.60
CA GLU A 116 5.57 9.98 -9.35
C GLU A 116 6.07 8.55 -9.01
N LEU A 117 6.47 8.35 -7.75
CA LEU A 117 7.07 7.10 -7.26
C LEU A 117 6.07 6.39 -6.35
N PHE A 118 5.13 5.63 -6.92
CA PHE A 118 3.97 5.09 -6.18
C PHE A 118 4.26 3.78 -5.45
N MET A 119 4.67 2.73 -6.18
CA MET A 119 4.89 1.38 -5.64
C MET A 119 6.21 0.84 -6.16
N ALA A 120 6.98 0.15 -5.32
CA ALA A 120 8.15 -0.61 -5.72
C ALA A 120 8.29 -1.83 -4.82
N ALA A 121 8.81 -2.93 -5.37
CA ALA A 121 8.87 -4.20 -4.65
C ALA A 121 9.90 -5.11 -5.29
N ASP A 122 10.56 -5.97 -4.53
CA ASP A 122 11.40 -7.05 -5.03
C ASP A 122 11.43 -8.24 -4.05
N SER A 123 12.41 -9.14 -4.14
CA SER A 123 12.51 -10.26 -3.21
C SER A 123 12.92 -9.87 -1.80
N LYS A 124 13.42 -8.64 -1.60
CA LYS A 124 13.99 -8.13 -0.35
C LYS A 124 13.12 -7.10 0.35
N MET A 125 12.27 -6.39 -0.38
CA MET A 125 11.42 -5.34 0.19
C MET A 125 10.14 -5.08 -0.59
N ILE A 126 9.19 -4.44 0.09
CA ILE A 126 8.10 -3.68 -0.50
C ILE A 126 8.23 -2.23 -0.05
N THR A 127 8.00 -1.28 -0.96
CA THR A 127 7.87 0.14 -0.64
C THR A 127 6.70 0.79 -1.39
N ILE A 128 6.03 1.73 -0.71
CA ILE A 128 4.91 2.50 -1.25
C ILE A 128 5.18 3.96 -0.90
N GLY A 129 5.22 4.83 -1.92
CA GLY A 129 5.55 6.24 -1.81
C GLY A 129 7.04 6.50 -1.69
N GLY A 130 7.67 6.88 -2.80
CA GLY A 130 9.07 7.30 -2.88
C GLY A 130 9.26 8.81 -3.04
N GLY A 131 10.52 9.20 -3.28
CA GLY A 131 10.94 10.58 -3.50
C GLY A 131 11.44 11.22 -2.22
N GLU A 132 12.77 11.32 -2.09
CA GLU A 132 13.46 11.83 -0.89
C GLU A 132 13.03 11.18 0.45
N GLY A 133 12.63 9.91 0.39
CA GLY A 133 12.18 9.11 1.52
C GLY A 133 11.29 7.97 1.05
N GLN A 134 10.84 7.14 1.99
CA GLN A 134 9.95 6.00 1.75
C GLN A 134 8.79 6.04 2.73
N ALA A 135 7.57 6.29 2.24
CA ALA A 135 6.43 6.47 3.12
C ALA A 135 6.02 5.19 3.84
N ILE A 136 6.09 4.07 3.14
CA ILE A 136 6.05 2.73 3.74
C ILE A 136 7.18 1.92 3.11
N TRP A 137 7.99 1.28 3.96
CA TRP A 137 8.96 0.27 3.57
C TRP A 137 8.81 -0.93 4.51
N MET A 138 8.90 -2.16 3.98
CA MET A 138 8.86 -3.40 4.75
C MET A 138 9.89 -4.39 4.25
N ASP A 139 10.46 -5.19 5.16
CA ASP A 139 11.46 -6.21 4.87
C ASP A 139 10.89 -7.51 4.27
N GLU A 140 11.78 -8.40 3.84
CA GLU A 140 11.42 -9.68 3.20
C GLU A 140 10.62 -10.63 4.10
N ASN A 141 10.70 -10.44 5.42
CA ASN A 141 10.04 -11.27 6.43
C ASN A 141 8.72 -10.67 6.90
N ILE A 142 8.28 -9.54 6.34
CA ILE A 142 7.07 -8.82 6.74
C ILE A 142 7.03 -8.67 8.26
N ARG A 143 8.18 -8.31 8.83
CA ARG A 143 8.35 -8.18 10.28
C ARG A 143 8.68 -6.75 10.67
N PHE A 144 9.66 -6.16 10.01
CA PHE A 144 10.10 -4.80 10.30
C PHE A 144 9.80 -3.88 9.13
N GLY A 145 9.43 -2.65 9.45
CA GLY A 145 9.19 -1.62 8.47
C GLY A 145 9.62 -0.24 8.93
N LYS A 146 9.63 0.68 7.97
CA LYS A 146 9.97 2.08 8.16
C LYS A 146 8.94 2.97 7.47
N THR A 147 8.78 4.17 7.99
CA THR A 147 7.92 5.21 7.43
C THR A 147 8.61 6.56 7.55
N ASP A 148 8.65 7.28 6.44
CA ASP A 148 9.21 8.62 6.34
C ASP A 148 8.28 9.54 5.54
N ARG A 149 8.61 10.83 5.47
CA ARG A 149 8.05 11.72 4.46
C ARG A 149 8.46 11.24 3.07
N CYS A 150 7.58 11.42 2.08
CA CYS A 150 7.93 11.23 0.68
C CYS A 150 7.34 12.35 -0.21
N GLN A 151 7.96 12.62 -1.36
CA GLN A 151 7.50 13.64 -2.30
C GLN A 151 6.20 13.23 -3.02
N THR A 152 5.99 11.94 -3.29
CA THR A 152 4.79 11.45 -4.01
C THR A 152 3.48 11.77 -3.28
N PHE A 153 3.47 11.68 -1.95
CA PHE A 153 2.25 11.84 -1.14
C PHE A 153 2.32 13.00 -0.14
N ASN A 154 3.50 13.61 0.04
CA ASN A 154 3.77 14.66 1.02
C ASN A 154 3.27 14.33 2.45
N ASN A 155 3.25 13.04 2.79
CA ASN A 155 2.85 12.55 4.12
C ASN A 155 3.94 12.84 5.16
N PRO A 156 3.60 12.95 6.45
CA PRO A 156 4.57 12.76 7.53
C PRO A 156 4.85 11.26 7.76
N PRO A 157 5.85 10.89 8.58
CA PRO A 157 5.95 9.53 9.11
C PRO A 157 4.60 9.05 9.69
N LEU A 158 4.19 7.84 9.33
CA LEU A 158 2.88 7.28 9.69
C LEU A 158 2.83 6.71 11.12
N CYS A 159 3.99 6.60 11.77
CA CYS A 159 4.12 6.37 13.21
C CYS A 159 5.22 7.28 13.79
N PRO A 160 5.15 7.65 15.08
CA PRO A 160 6.07 8.60 15.69
C PRO A 160 7.54 8.18 15.65
N SER A 161 7.83 6.87 15.70
CA SER A 161 9.19 6.36 15.77
C SER A 161 9.91 6.34 14.41
N GLY A 162 9.18 6.44 13.29
CA GLY A 162 9.73 6.19 11.94
C GLY A 162 10.04 4.73 11.63
N ASP A 163 10.31 3.89 12.64
CA ASP A 163 10.44 2.43 12.54
C ASP A 163 9.23 1.74 13.19
N PHE A 164 8.85 0.55 12.71
CA PHE A 164 7.77 -0.25 13.30
C PHE A 164 8.00 -1.76 13.15
N GLU A 165 7.49 -2.53 14.12
CA GLU A 165 7.31 -3.98 13.99
C GLU A 165 5.85 -4.29 13.66
N ILE A 166 5.65 -5.15 12.66
CA ILE A 166 4.34 -5.55 12.16
C ILE A 166 3.79 -6.62 13.09
N ARG A 167 2.63 -6.35 13.71
CA ARG A 167 1.86 -7.37 14.42
C ARG A 167 1.01 -8.17 13.44
N VAL A 168 0.30 -7.46 12.56
CA VAL A 168 -0.45 -8.08 11.46
C VAL A 168 -0.42 -7.19 10.22
N LEU A 169 -0.20 -7.82 9.07
CA LEU A 169 -0.41 -7.24 7.75
C LEU A 169 -1.61 -7.95 7.11
N GLU A 170 -2.61 -7.20 6.68
CA GLU A 170 -3.75 -7.69 5.90
C GLU A 170 -3.76 -7.04 4.52
N VAL A 171 -4.12 -7.82 3.50
CA VAL A 171 -4.30 -7.33 2.14
C VAL A 171 -5.64 -7.78 1.62
N TYR A 172 -6.43 -6.81 1.17
CA TYR A 172 -7.73 -7.04 0.58
C TYR A 172 -7.71 -6.76 -0.93
N GLY A 173 -8.37 -7.63 -1.69
CA GLY A 173 -8.75 -7.37 -3.08
C GLY A 173 -10.21 -6.96 -3.15
N PHE A 174 -10.69 -6.64 -4.35
CA PHE A 174 -12.07 -6.24 -4.59
C PHE A 174 -12.65 -7.10 -5.71
N ALA A 175 -13.73 -7.82 -5.42
CA ALA A 175 -14.42 -8.69 -6.37
C ALA A 175 -15.90 -8.30 -6.49
N THR A 176 -16.47 -8.46 -7.68
CA THR A 176 -17.94 -8.41 -7.82
C THR A 176 -18.50 -9.61 -7.08
N ASP A 177 -19.68 -9.47 -6.45
CA ASP A 177 -20.41 -10.62 -5.93
C ASP A 177 -20.39 -11.73 -6.98
N GLN A 178 -19.95 -12.94 -6.60
CA GLN A 178 -20.09 -14.07 -7.48
C GLN A 178 -21.59 -14.28 -7.71
N LEU A 179 -22.06 -13.94 -8.91
CA LEU A 179 -23.24 -14.60 -9.46
C LEU A 179 -22.85 -16.06 -9.67
N SER A 180 -23.35 -16.89 -8.73
CA SER A 180 -23.42 -18.36 -8.69
C SER A 180 -22.14 -19.16 -8.71
#